data_AF-A0A1E5T8B5-F1
#
_entry.id   AF-A0A1E5T8B5-F1
#
_cell.length_a   1.000
_cell.length_b   1.000
_cell.length_c   1.000
_cell.angle_alpha   90.00
_cell.angle_beta   90.00
_cell.angle_gamma   90.00
#
_symmetry.space_group_name_H-M   'P 1'
#
loop_
_entity.id
_entity.type
_entity.pdbx_description
1 polymer ?
#
loop_
_entity_poly.entity_id
_entity_poly.type
_entity_poly.pdbx_seq_one_letter_code
_entity_poly.pdbx_strand_id
1 'polypeptide(L)'
;MKTLLIVLLIGVVFKGWIYRYVVTYKPIEKRTNYLIVNGELVNSIETKLINNEGLKIEKIIDIGLSVTSQQLRFTATKNYRDPNKLISTRTANCIGYAAFFSASCNYLLKKYDLDSIWVATPHKGQLYLLDINIHKYFKSPFFKDHDFVIIENMRTGNTLAIDPTIYDYLGVNYITLKK
;
A
#
# COMPACT_ATOMS: atom_id res chain seq x y z
N MET A 1 -21.14 22.37 20.65
CA MET A 1 -20.08 22.68 19.65
C MET A 1 -18.69 22.16 20.07
N LYS A 2 -18.18 22.50 21.27
CA LYS A 2 -16.86 22.01 21.75
C LYS A 2 -16.75 20.47 21.78
N THR A 3 -17.75 19.77 22.30
CA THR A 3 -17.77 18.30 22.36
C THR A 3 -17.71 17.64 20.98
N LEU A 4 -18.45 18.18 20.00
CA LEU A 4 -18.42 17.68 18.62
C LEU A 4 -17.05 17.87 17.98
N LEU A 5 -16.40 19.01 18.23
CA LEU A 5 -15.05 19.29 17.73
C LEU A 5 -14.02 18.31 18.32
N ILE A 6 -14.14 18.01 19.62
CA ILE A 6 -13.27 17.04 20.31
C ILE A 6 -13.47 15.63 19.71
N VAL A 7 -14.71 15.20 19.50
CA VAL A 7 -15.00 13.89 18.89
C VAL A 7 -14.45 13.79 17.47
N LEU A 8 -14.59 14.83 16.66
CA LEU A 8 -14.01 14.88 15.31
C LEU A 8 -12.47 14.81 15.35
N LEU A 9 -11.83 15.55 16.27
CA LEU A 9 -10.38 15.52 16.43
C LEU A 9 -9.89 14.13 16.82
N ILE A 10 -10.56 13.48 17.78
CA ILE A 10 -10.27 12.10 18.18
C ILE A 10 -10.42 11.15 16.98
N GLY A 11 -11.49 11.28 16.20
CA GLY A 11 -11.69 10.49 14.99
C GLY A 11 -10.54 10.61 14.00
N VAL A 12 -10.00 11.82 13.80
CA VAL A 12 -8.85 12.07 12.91
C VAL A 12 -7.56 11.49 13.46
N VAL A 13 -7.28 11.67 14.76
CA VAL A 13 -6.04 11.18 15.39
C VAL A 13 -6.01 9.65 15.47
N PHE A 14 -7.14 9.03 15.82
CA PHE A 14 -7.24 7.59 16.00
C PHE A 14 -7.71 6.84 14.74
N LYS A 15 -7.84 7.52 13.59
CA LYS A 15 -8.34 6.92 12.34
C LYS A 15 -7.67 5.60 11.98
N GLY A 16 -6.34 5.51 12.12
CA GLY A 16 -5.61 4.29 11.81
C GLY A 16 -5.89 3.16 12.79
N TRP A 17 -6.05 3.47 14.07
CA TRP A 17 -6.40 2.48 15.09
C TRP A 17 -7.83 1.96 14.89
N ILE A 18 -8.79 2.87 14.69
CA ILE A 18 -10.19 2.52 14.42
C ILE A 18 -10.27 1.67 13.16
N TYR A 19 -9.61 2.08 12.07
CA TYR A 19 -9.60 1.35 10.81
C TYR A 19 -9.08 -0.08 10.98
N ARG A 20 -7.92 -0.26 11.62
CA ARG A 20 -7.31 -1.58 11.86
C ARG A 20 -8.11 -2.47 12.80
N TYR A 21 -8.95 -1.90 13.66
CA TYR A 21 -9.84 -2.64 14.55
C TYR A 21 -11.07 -3.16 13.81
N VAL A 22 -11.67 -2.35 12.94
CA VAL A 22 -12.93 -2.70 12.27
C VAL A 22 -12.75 -3.35 10.91
N VAL A 23 -11.65 -3.09 10.21
CA VAL A 23 -11.36 -3.63 8.87
C VAL A 23 -10.19 -4.62 8.92
N THR A 24 -10.41 -5.81 8.36
CA THR A 24 -9.36 -6.83 8.19
C THR A 24 -9.30 -7.35 6.76
N TYR A 25 -8.13 -7.83 6.36
CA TYR A 25 -7.80 -8.21 4.99
C TYR A 25 -7.42 -9.68 4.92
N LYS A 26 -8.08 -10.45 4.06
CA LYS A 26 -7.72 -11.85 3.80
C LYS A 26 -7.02 -11.96 2.44
N PRO A 27 -5.72 -12.28 2.35
CA PRO A 27 -5.06 -12.52 1.08
C PRO A 27 -5.63 -13.77 0.40
N ILE A 28 -5.77 -13.73 -0.92
CA ILE A 28 -6.27 -14.83 -1.74
C ILE A 28 -5.20 -15.28 -2.73
N GLU A 29 -4.54 -14.35 -3.40
CA GLU A 29 -3.60 -14.65 -4.47
C GLU A 29 -2.46 -13.63 -4.50
N LYS A 30 -1.23 -14.09 -4.76
CA LYS A 30 -0.10 -13.21 -5.06
C LYS A 30 -0.27 -12.59 -6.45
N ARG A 31 0.18 -11.35 -6.60
CA ARG A 31 0.27 -10.65 -7.88
C ARG A 31 1.72 -10.57 -8.31
N THR A 32 1.92 -10.27 -9.59
CA THR A 32 3.25 -10.09 -10.19
C THR A 32 3.98 -8.91 -9.56
N ASN A 33 5.24 -9.14 -9.16
CA ASN A 33 6.18 -8.09 -8.82
C ASN A 33 6.83 -7.51 -10.08
N TYR A 34 7.10 -6.21 -10.08
CA TYR A 34 7.72 -5.51 -11.19
C TYR A 34 9.09 -4.99 -10.79
N LEU A 35 10.05 -5.09 -11.71
CA LEU A 35 11.32 -4.39 -11.60
C LEU A 35 11.16 -2.96 -12.12
N ILE A 36 11.71 -1.99 -11.39
CA ILE A 36 11.76 -0.60 -11.83
C ILE A 36 12.93 -0.44 -12.80
N VAL A 37 12.60 -0.02 -14.02
CA VAL A 37 13.57 0.29 -15.08
C VAL A 37 13.38 1.72 -15.64
N ASN A 38 12.24 2.35 -15.36
CA ASN A 38 11.96 3.72 -15.78
C ASN A 38 12.70 4.74 -14.91
N GLY A 39 13.54 5.58 -15.54
CA GLY A 39 14.34 6.59 -14.86
C GLY A 39 13.55 7.71 -14.15
N GLU A 40 12.36 8.08 -14.65
CA GLU A 40 11.47 9.04 -13.97
C GLU A 40 10.99 8.47 -12.63
N LEU A 41 10.61 7.19 -12.63
CA LEU A 41 10.19 6.49 -11.42
C LEU A 41 11.36 6.36 -10.43
N VAL A 42 12.54 5.97 -10.90
CA VAL A 42 13.75 5.96 -10.06
C VAL A 42 13.98 7.33 -9.43
N ASN A 43 13.99 8.41 -10.23
CA ASN A 43 14.21 9.76 -9.73
C ASN A 43 13.14 10.19 -8.70
N SER A 44 11.88 9.82 -8.92
CA SER A 44 10.80 10.12 -7.97
C SER A 44 11.00 9.47 -6.59
N ILE A 45 11.67 8.30 -6.54
CA ILE A 45 12.03 7.61 -5.31
C ILE A 45 13.29 8.24 -4.69
N GLU A 46 14.33 8.43 -5.49
CA GLU A 46 15.64 8.90 -5.04
C GLU A 46 15.59 10.31 -4.45
N THR A 47 14.77 11.20 -5.00
CA THR A 47 14.58 12.56 -4.46
C THR A 47 13.99 12.59 -3.04
N LYS A 48 13.42 11.48 -2.55
CA LYS A 48 12.96 11.34 -1.16
C LYS A 48 14.05 10.90 -0.19
N LEU A 49 15.25 10.58 -0.67
CA LEU A 49 16.29 9.92 0.12
C LEU A 49 17.26 10.87 0.87
N ILE A 50 16.87 12.10 1.19
CA ILE A 50 17.75 13.05 1.92
C ILE A 50 18.19 12.48 3.28
N ASN A 51 19.51 12.42 3.52
CA ASN A 51 20.20 12.03 4.76
C ASN A 51 19.95 10.60 5.29
N ASN A 52 19.97 9.57 4.43
CA ASN A 52 19.61 8.20 4.82
C ASN A 52 20.78 7.19 4.86
N GLU A 53 21.64 7.29 5.87
CA GLU A 53 22.47 6.15 6.27
C GLU A 53 21.62 5.15 7.07
N GLY A 54 21.64 3.87 6.68
CA GLY A 54 20.95 2.79 7.42
C GLY A 54 19.42 2.82 7.34
N LEU A 55 18.86 2.86 6.12
CA LEU A 55 17.41 2.90 5.88
C LEU A 55 16.70 1.66 6.47
N LYS A 56 15.85 1.85 7.49
CA LYS A 56 15.02 0.78 8.07
C LYS A 56 13.77 0.50 7.24
N ILE A 57 13.15 -0.66 7.46
CA ILE A 57 11.97 -1.09 6.70
C ILE A 57 10.80 -0.10 6.80
N GLU A 58 10.60 0.52 7.95
CA GLU A 58 9.54 1.52 8.16
C GLU A 58 9.75 2.73 7.25
N LYS A 59 11.01 3.17 7.08
CA LYS A 59 11.32 4.30 6.20
C LYS A 59 11.15 3.95 4.73
N ILE A 60 11.44 2.72 4.33
CA ILE A 60 11.16 2.21 2.97
C ILE A 60 9.66 2.26 2.69
N ILE A 61 8.84 1.81 3.65
CA ILE A 61 7.38 1.87 3.54
C ILE A 61 6.91 3.30 3.42
N ASP A 62 7.37 4.20 4.28
CA ASP A 62 6.99 5.62 4.25
C ASP A 62 7.33 6.28 2.91
N ILE A 63 8.52 6.00 2.35
CA ILE A 63 8.92 6.51 1.04
C ILE A 63 8.03 5.90 -0.04
N GLY A 64 7.84 4.58 -0.06
CA GLY A 64 6.98 3.91 -1.04
C GLY A 64 5.57 4.48 -1.04
N LEU A 65 4.98 4.68 0.14
CA LEU A 65 3.66 5.28 0.32
C LEU A 65 3.63 6.72 -0.21
N SER A 66 4.62 7.53 0.18
CA SER A 66 4.74 8.93 -0.24
C SER A 66 4.88 9.09 -1.76
N VAL A 67 5.73 8.28 -2.40
CA VAL A 67 5.91 8.32 -3.85
C VAL A 67 4.63 7.86 -4.54
N THR A 68 4.01 6.77 -4.08
CA THR A 68 2.77 6.25 -4.69
C THR A 68 1.65 7.30 -4.65
N SER A 69 1.40 7.92 -3.49
CA SER A 69 0.34 8.92 -3.34
C SER A 69 0.63 10.24 -4.07
N GLN A 70 1.90 10.57 -4.31
CA GLN A 70 2.27 11.79 -5.03
C GLN A 70 2.25 11.60 -6.55
N GLN A 71 2.55 10.39 -7.04
CA GLN A 71 2.64 10.12 -8.47
C GLN A 71 1.33 9.61 -9.07
N LEU A 72 0.47 8.97 -8.28
CA LEU A 72 -0.77 8.37 -8.77
C LEU A 72 -2.01 9.07 -8.22
N ARG A 73 -3.05 9.10 -9.05
CA ARG A 73 -4.42 9.42 -8.66
C ARG A 73 -5.31 8.20 -8.90
N PHE A 74 -6.14 7.88 -7.92
CA PHE A 74 -7.01 6.72 -8.03
C PHE A 74 -8.08 6.88 -9.11
N THR A 75 -8.36 5.79 -9.83
CA THR A 75 -9.50 5.64 -10.74
C THR A 75 -10.04 4.22 -10.65
N ALA A 76 -11.37 4.06 -10.76
CA ALA A 76 -12.01 2.76 -10.84
C ALA A 76 -11.97 2.14 -12.24
N THR A 77 -11.50 2.87 -13.25
CA THR A 77 -11.45 2.41 -14.64
C THR A 77 -10.29 1.44 -14.89
N LYS A 78 -10.34 0.73 -16.03
CA LYS A 78 -9.23 -0.09 -16.49
C LYS A 78 -7.99 0.78 -16.66
N ASN A 79 -6.87 0.34 -16.08
CA ASN A 79 -5.60 1.06 -16.12
C ASN A 79 -4.43 0.09 -16.31
N TYR A 80 -3.23 0.62 -16.51
CA TYR A 80 -1.99 -0.14 -16.45
C TYR A 80 -1.78 -0.72 -15.06
N ARG A 81 -0.98 -1.79 -15.01
CA ARG A 81 -0.54 -2.44 -13.77
C ARG A 81 0.97 -2.32 -13.56
N ASP A 82 1.70 -2.04 -14.64
CA ASP A 82 3.15 -1.92 -14.64
C ASP A 82 3.56 -0.53 -14.13
N PRO A 83 4.30 -0.45 -13.00
CA PRO A 83 4.77 0.82 -12.44
C PRO A 83 5.55 1.68 -13.43
N ASN A 84 6.30 1.06 -14.34
CA ASN A 84 7.10 1.75 -15.34
C ASN A 84 6.25 2.50 -16.38
N LYS A 85 4.98 2.12 -16.53
CA LYS A 85 3.99 2.83 -17.36
C LYS A 85 3.14 3.79 -16.54
N LEU A 86 2.84 3.41 -15.29
CA LEU A 86 2.00 4.19 -14.38
C LEU A 86 2.60 5.54 -14.02
N ILE A 87 3.93 5.65 -13.94
CA ILE A 87 4.60 6.94 -13.68
C ILE A 87 4.22 8.01 -14.73
N SER A 88 4.03 7.59 -15.99
CA SER A 88 3.64 8.50 -17.08
C SER A 88 2.13 8.77 -17.12
N THR A 89 1.27 7.79 -16.79
CA THR A 89 -0.19 7.99 -16.82
C THR A 89 -0.76 8.62 -15.56
N ARG A 90 -0.03 8.53 -14.44
CA ARG A 90 -0.37 9.11 -13.13
C ARG A 90 -1.75 8.73 -12.60
N THR A 91 -2.32 7.64 -13.08
CA THR A 91 -3.61 7.13 -12.63
C THR A 91 -3.57 5.63 -12.47
N ALA A 92 -4.25 5.10 -11.45
CA ALA A 92 -4.28 3.67 -11.19
C ALA A 92 -5.52 3.27 -10.37
N ASN A 93 -5.92 2.01 -10.45
CA ASN A 93 -6.83 1.40 -9.46
C ASN A 93 -6.01 0.71 -8.35
N CYS A 94 -6.65 0.00 -7.42
CA CYS A 94 -5.97 -0.68 -6.30
C CYS A 94 -4.87 -1.65 -6.77
N ILE A 95 -5.05 -2.32 -7.91
CA ILE A 95 -4.03 -3.21 -8.50
C ILE A 95 -2.78 -2.41 -8.89
N GLY A 96 -2.95 -1.28 -9.59
CA GLY A 96 -1.85 -0.43 -9.99
C GLY A 96 -1.17 0.26 -8.80
N TYR A 97 -1.93 0.69 -7.80
CA TYR A 97 -1.40 1.22 -6.54
C TYR A 97 -0.54 0.18 -5.81
N ALA A 98 -1.03 -1.05 -5.65
CA ALA A 98 -0.28 -2.13 -5.01
C ALA A 98 0.99 -2.49 -5.78
N ALA A 99 0.92 -2.56 -7.11
CA ALA A 99 2.07 -2.83 -7.96
C ALA A 99 3.13 -1.72 -7.89
N PHE A 100 2.71 -0.45 -7.94
CA PHE A 100 3.60 0.69 -7.87
C PHE A 100 4.30 0.80 -6.51
N PHE A 101 3.54 0.65 -5.43
CA PHE A 101 4.06 0.67 -4.06
C PHE A 101 5.06 -0.47 -3.81
N SER A 102 4.69 -1.71 -4.16
CA SER A 102 5.56 -2.88 -3.95
C SER A 102 6.85 -2.79 -4.78
N ALA A 103 6.78 -2.36 -6.04
CA ALA A 103 7.98 -2.16 -6.85
C ALA A 103 8.90 -1.08 -6.27
N SER A 104 8.34 0.02 -5.76
CA SER A 104 9.12 1.08 -5.10
C SER A 104 9.82 0.57 -3.84
N CYS A 105 9.12 -0.21 -3.02
CA CYS A 105 9.70 -0.84 -1.83
C CYS A 105 10.81 -1.82 -2.21
N ASN A 106 10.57 -2.71 -3.17
CA ASN A 106 11.57 -3.71 -3.60
C ASN A 106 12.80 -3.06 -4.23
N TYR A 107 12.64 -1.96 -4.96
CA TYR A 107 13.77 -1.18 -5.46
C TYR A 107 14.65 -0.67 -4.31
N LEU A 108 14.05 -0.07 -3.27
CA LEU A 108 14.78 0.41 -2.10
C LEU A 108 15.40 -0.73 -1.29
N LEU A 109 14.66 -1.83 -1.09
CA LEU A 109 15.16 -3.02 -0.41
C LEU A 109 16.43 -3.54 -1.07
N LYS A 110 16.43 -3.65 -2.40
CA LYS A 110 17.62 -4.05 -3.17
C LYS A 110 18.75 -3.02 -3.08
N LYS A 111 18.44 -1.73 -3.18
CA LYS A 111 19.45 -0.66 -3.10
C LYS A 111 20.21 -0.65 -1.77
N TYR A 112 19.55 -1.05 -0.69
CA TYR A 112 20.11 -1.06 0.67
C TYR A 112 20.46 -2.49 1.16
N ASP A 113 20.59 -3.46 0.25
CA ASP A 113 20.96 -4.85 0.55
C ASP A 113 20.05 -5.56 1.58
N LEU A 114 18.78 -5.14 1.65
CA LEU A 114 17.75 -5.70 2.53
C LEU A 114 16.85 -6.72 1.82
N ASP A 115 16.99 -6.91 0.51
CA ASP A 115 16.19 -7.84 -0.31
C ASP A 115 16.46 -9.32 0.00
N SER A 116 17.55 -9.64 0.72
CA SER A 116 17.76 -10.98 1.31
C SER A 116 16.97 -11.21 2.61
N ILE A 117 16.38 -10.15 3.19
CA ILE A 117 15.65 -10.19 4.46
C ILE A 117 14.17 -9.93 4.23
N TRP A 118 13.85 -8.97 3.37
CA TRP A 118 12.49 -8.48 3.17
C TRP A 118 12.08 -8.57 1.72
N VAL A 119 10.79 -8.84 1.49
CA VAL A 119 10.19 -8.76 0.16
C VAL A 119 8.80 -8.14 0.25
N ALA A 120 8.53 -7.14 -0.59
CA ALA A 120 7.19 -6.61 -0.78
C ALA A 120 6.49 -7.37 -1.92
N THR A 121 5.30 -7.89 -1.67
CA THR A 121 4.52 -8.62 -2.67
C THR A 121 3.11 -8.05 -2.73
N PRO A 122 2.61 -7.68 -3.91
CA PRO A 122 1.21 -7.31 -4.07
C PRO A 122 0.33 -8.56 -4.00
N HIS A 123 -0.82 -8.42 -3.36
CA HIS A 123 -1.80 -9.47 -3.15
C HIS A 123 -3.18 -8.97 -3.56
N LYS A 124 -3.93 -9.85 -4.22
CA LYS A 124 -5.38 -9.78 -4.28
C LYS A 124 -5.95 -10.36 -3.00
N GLY A 125 -6.96 -9.73 -2.42
CA GLY A 125 -7.70 -10.33 -1.32
C GLY A 125 -9.10 -9.77 -1.11
N GLN A 126 -9.65 -10.12 0.05
CA GLN A 126 -10.98 -9.72 0.49
C GLN A 126 -10.91 -8.86 1.74
N LEU A 127 -11.80 -7.88 1.79
CA LEU A 127 -12.03 -7.00 2.93
C LEU A 127 -13.17 -7.54 3.80
N TYR A 128 -12.97 -7.43 5.10
CA TYR A 128 -13.94 -7.80 6.12
C TYR A 128 -14.15 -6.60 7.03
N LEU A 129 -15.40 -6.17 7.19
CA LEU A 129 -15.81 -5.16 8.16
C LEU A 129 -16.48 -5.87 9.34
N LEU A 130 -15.92 -5.77 10.54
CA LEU A 130 -16.41 -6.48 11.73
C LEU A 130 -16.64 -7.98 11.45
N ASP A 131 -15.64 -8.63 10.83
CA ASP A 131 -15.66 -10.03 10.38
C ASP A 131 -16.70 -10.41 9.31
N ILE A 132 -17.42 -9.43 8.76
CA ILE A 132 -18.35 -9.63 7.65
C ILE A 132 -17.64 -9.33 6.33
N ASN A 133 -17.59 -10.32 5.43
CA ASN A 133 -17.04 -10.14 4.07
C ASN A 133 -17.89 -9.14 3.27
N ILE A 134 -17.34 -7.95 3.01
CA ILE A 134 -18.10 -6.87 2.38
C ILE A 134 -18.34 -7.10 0.88
N HIS A 135 -17.52 -7.93 0.23
CA HIS A 135 -17.62 -8.21 -1.20
C HIS A 135 -18.92 -8.94 -1.56
N LYS A 136 -19.59 -9.58 -0.59
CA LYS A 136 -20.92 -10.19 -0.76
C LYS A 136 -22.03 -9.18 -1.05
N TYR A 137 -21.81 -7.90 -0.71
CA TYR A 137 -22.82 -6.84 -0.88
C TYR A 137 -22.58 -6.00 -2.14
N PHE A 138 -21.46 -6.19 -2.84
CA PHE A 138 -21.17 -5.48 -4.09
C PHE A 138 -21.40 -6.38 -5.30
N LYS A 139 -22.16 -5.88 -6.28
CA LYS A 139 -22.42 -6.61 -7.54
C LYS A 139 -21.48 -6.22 -8.68
N SER A 140 -20.76 -5.11 -8.56
CA SER A 140 -19.84 -4.65 -9.60
C SER A 140 -18.55 -5.48 -9.58
N PRO A 141 -18.05 -5.94 -10.74
CA PRO A 141 -16.77 -6.64 -10.84
C PRO A 141 -15.58 -5.88 -10.27
N PHE A 142 -15.67 -4.54 -10.19
CA PHE A 142 -14.63 -3.70 -9.62
C PHE A 142 -14.44 -3.93 -8.11
N PHE A 143 -15.53 -4.21 -7.39
CA PHE A 143 -15.52 -4.38 -5.93
C PHE A 143 -15.55 -5.86 -5.53
N LYS A 144 -15.15 -6.78 -6.41
CA LYS A 144 -15.15 -8.22 -6.11
C LYS A 144 -14.00 -8.65 -5.20
N ASP A 145 -12.91 -7.90 -5.26
CA ASP A 145 -11.67 -8.08 -4.52
C ASP A 145 -11.02 -6.71 -4.32
N HIS A 146 -9.96 -6.67 -3.53
CA HIS A 146 -9.15 -5.47 -3.34
C HIS A 146 -7.67 -5.87 -3.26
N ASP A 147 -6.83 -5.10 -3.94
CA ASP A 147 -5.39 -5.35 -3.98
C ASP A 147 -4.65 -4.49 -2.94
N PHE A 148 -3.74 -5.12 -2.21
CA PHE A 148 -2.90 -4.52 -1.16
C PHE A 148 -1.52 -5.18 -1.20
N VAL A 149 -0.61 -4.81 -0.29
CA VAL A 149 0.76 -5.33 -0.26
C VAL A 149 1.08 -5.96 1.08
N ILE A 150 1.72 -7.13 1.03
CA ILE A 150 2.32 -7.78 2.20
C ILE A 150 3.83 -7.67 2.04
N ILE A 151 4.49 -7.13 3.06
CA ILE A 151 5.94 -7.06 3.17
C ILE A 151 6.36 -8.09 4.22
N GLU A 152 7.07 -9.11 3.78
CA GLU A 152 7.42 -10.26 4.60
C GLU A 152 8.91 -10.25 4.93
N ASN A 153 9.25 -10.44 6.20
CA ASN A 153 10.60 -10.78 6.62
C ASN A 153 10.82 -12.27 6.34
N MET A 154 11.59 -12.59 5.31
CA MET A 154 11.85 -13.96 4.87
C MET A 154 12.66 -14.78 5.89
N ARG A 155 13.34 -14.13 6.85
CA ARG A 155 14.08 -14.83 7.91
C ARG A 155 13.21 -15.20 9.11
N THR A 156 12.23 -14.37 9.45
CA THR A 156 11.40 -14.56 10.65
C THR A 156 9.95 -14.95 10.37
N GLY A 157 9.48 -14.77 9.13
CA GLY A 157 8.07 -14.92 8.75
C GLY A 157 7.17 -13.76 9.21
N ASN A 158 7.73 -12.71 9.82
CA ASN A 158 6.95 -11.55 10.24
C ASN A 158 6.42 -10.78 9.03
N THR A 159 5.14 -10.45 9.03
CA THR A 159 4.50 -9.72 7.92
C THR A 159 4.02 -8.35 8.35
N LEU A 160 4.25 -7.36 7.50
CA LEU A 160 3.63 -6.04 7.55
C LEU A 160 2.65 -5.93 6.36
N ALA A 161 1.42 -5.53 6.60
CA ALA A 161 0.42 -5.38 5.54
C ALA A 161 0.06 -3.90 5.35
N ILE A 162 0.04 -3.47 4.09
CA ILE A 162 -0.12 -2.08 3.69
C ILE A 162 -1.11 -2.01 2.54
N ASP A 163 -2.05 -1.08 2.62
CA ASP A 163 -2.94 -0.73 1.52
C ASP A 163 -2.60 0.69 1.05
N PRO A 164 -1.87 0.84 -0.06
CA PRO A 164 -1.45 2.16 -0.55
C PRO A 164 -2.63 3.02 -1.02
N THR A 165 -3.76 2.43 -1.42
CA THR A 165 -4.97 3.19 -1.74
C THR A 165 -5.58 3.77 -0.46
N ILE A 166 -5.68 2.97 0.61
CA ILE A 166 -6.19 3.46 1.90
C ILE A 166 -5.26 4.47 2.55
N TYR A 167 -3.95 4.33 2.39
CA TYR A 167 -3.01 5.37 2.80
C TYR A 167 -3.26 6.69 2.07
N ASP A 168 -3.43 6.66 0.74
CA ASP A 168 -3.65 7.88 -0.05
C ASP A 168 -4.92 8.63 0.39
N TYR A 169 -6.01 7.91 0.64
CA TYR A 169 -7.28 8.52 1.06
C TYR A 169 -7.40 8.85 2.55
N LEU A 170 -6.88 7.97 3.41
CA LEU A 170 -7.13 8.03 4.85
C LEU A 170 -5.86 8.23 5.67
N GLY A 171 -4.67 8.17 5.09
CA GLY A 171 -3.39 8.27 5.80
C GLY A 171 -3.19 7.15 6.83
N VAL A 172 -3.64 5.93 6.51
CA VAL A 172 -3.47 4.75 7.34
C VAL A 172 -2.31 3.92 6.79
N ASN A 173 -1.19 3.88 7.51
CA ASN A 173 0.06 3.29 7.02
C ASN A 173 0.05 1.76 7.01
N TYR A 174 -0.65 1.14 7.95
CA TYR A 174 -0.71 -0.30 8.13
C TYR A 174 -2.16 -0.78 8.26
N ILE A 175 -2.42 -1.95 7.71
CA ILE A 175 -3.71 -2.66 7.78
C ILE A 175 -3.56 -3.96 8.58
N THR A 176 -4.69 -4.52 9.01
CA THR A 176 -4.73 -5.77 9.76
C THR A 176 -5.04 -6.93 8.82
N LEU A 177 -4.19 -7.97 8.80
CA LEU A 177 -4.54 -9.22 8.14
C LEU A 177 -5.54 -9.99 8.98
N LYS A 178 -6.53 -10.60 8.32
CA LYS A 178 -7.46 -11.54 8.94
C LYS A 178 -6.70 -12.83 9.24
N LYS A 179 -6.80 -13.28 10.49
CA LYS A 179 -6.31 -14.59 10.93
C LYS A 179 -7.22 -15.71 10.40
#